data_AF-A0A845TX41-F1
#
_entry.id   AF-A0A845TX41-F1
#
_cell.length_a   1.000
_cell.length_b   1.000
_cell.length_c   1.000
_cell.angle_alpha   90.00
_cell.angle_beta   90.00
_cell.angle_gamma   90.00
#
_symmetry.space_group_name_H-M   'P 1'
#
loop_
_entity.id
_entity.type
_entity.pdbx_description
1 polymer ?
#
loop_
_entity_poly.entity_id
_entity_poly.type
_entity_poly.pdbx_seq_one_letter_code
_entity_poly.pdbx_strand_id
1 'polypeptide(L)'
;MSKDERDVLEVLRFELEFLEKGGYGRSPRSPWRPQFIFQDSPTCMNYDSMANPAPCSECLLLQFVPSASHGEKIPCRHILLNQAGETIESFYRTGTQPELEAVYGSWLRQSIQKLELERAEARPRCVCQPEAKSDLAGDATRHHCHSGKNRGHECHDCL
;
A
#
# COMPACT_ATOMS: atom_id res chain seq x y z
N MET A 1 -0.22 -1.77 -21.86
CA MET A 1 -1.05 -1.10 -20.85
C MET A 1 -0.26 -1.09 -19.55
N SER A 2 -0.17 0.05 -18.88
CA SER A 2 0.73 0.25 -17.73
C SER A 2 -0.04 -0.05 -16.46
N LYS A 3 0.48 -0.98 -15.66
CA LYS A 3 -0.01 -1.22 -14.31
C LYS A 3 0.08 0.08 -13.50
N ASP A 4 -0.84 0.28 -12.57
CA ASP A 4 -0.78 1.40 -11.63
C ASP A 4 0.50 1.33 -10.79
N GLU A 5 1.46 2.21 -11.08
CA GLU A 5 2.80 2.22 -10.45
C GLU A 5 2.87 3.09 -9.20
N ARG A 6 1.73 3.66 -8.75
CA ARG A 6 1.69 4.47 -7.53
C ARG A 6 2.03 3.62 -6.31
N ASP A 7 2.64 4.25 -5.31
CA ASP A 7 2.96 3.60 -4.06
C ASP A 7 1.68 3.27 -3.27
N VAL A 8 1.45 1.97 -3.00
CA VAL A 8 0.27 1.49 -2.28
C VAL A 8 0.10 2.13 -0.90
N LEU A 9 1.20 2.32 -0.15
CA LEU A 9 1.15 2.88 1.20
C LEU A 9 0.73 4.34 1.14
N GLU A 10 1.30 5.11 0.21
CA GLU A 10 0.91 6.52 0.00
C GLU A 10 -0.55 6.64 -0.45
N VAL A 11 -1.01 5.74 -1.32
CA VAL A 11 -2.41 5.71 -1.76
C VAL A 11 -3.37 5.41 -0.61
N LEU A 12 -3.06 4.43 0.25
CA LEU A 12 -3.89 4.14 1.42
C LEU A 12 -3.87 5.26 2.47
N ARG A 13 -2.72 5.93 2.66
CA ARG A 13 -2.61 7.10 3.56
C ARG A 13 -3.46 8.26 3.08
N PHE A 14 -3.37 8.59 1.78
CA PHE A 14 -4.22 9.62 1.17
C PHE A 14 -5.70 9.26 1.31
N GLU A 15 -6.06 8.00 1.07
CA GLU A 15 -7.42 7.51 1.21
C GLU A 15 -7.96 7.67 2.64
N LEU A 16 -7.14 7.37 3.65
CA LEU A 16 -7.48 7.58 5.05
C LEU A 16 -7.70 9.07 5.36
N GLU A 17 -6.82 9.94 4.89
CA GLU A 17 -6.97 11.38 5.05
C GLU A 17 -8.25 11.90 4.37
N PHE A 18 -8.56 11.39 3.17
CA PHE A 18 -9.78 11.73 2.43
C PHE A 18 -11.04 11.32 3.21
N LEU A 19 -11.05 10.11 3.77
CA LEU A 19 -12.12 9.62 4.63
C LEU A 19 -12.30 10.50 5.87
N GLU A 20 -11.22 10.80 6.59
CA GLU A 20 -11.26 11.58 7.84
C GLU A 20 -11.71 13.03 7.63
N LYS A 21 -11.46 13.60 6.45
CA LYS A 21 -11.97 14.91 6.05
C LYS A 21 -13.43 14.89 5.60
N GLY A 22 -14.11 13.73 5.66
CA GLY A 22 -15.50 13.58 5.26
C GLY A 22 -15.70 13.49 3.74
N GLY A 23 -14.69 13.01 3.01
CA GLY A 23 -14.72 12.93 1.54
C GLY A 23 -15.87 12.11 0.96
N TYR A 24 -16.43 11.17 1.74
CA TYR A 24 -17.58 10.35 1.37
C TYR A 24 -18.94 10.88 1.85
N GLY A 25 -18.94 12.08 2.45
CA GLY A 25 -20.16 12.81 2.75
C GLY A 25 -20.91 13.29 1.50
N ARG A 26 -21.79 14.29 1.68
CA ARG A 26 -22.54 14.84 0.55
C ARG A 26 -21.60 15.56 -0.44
N SER A 27 -21.39 14.95 -1.60
CA SER A 27 -20.60 15.52 -2.69
C SER A 27 -21.41 16.53 -3.51
N PRO A 28 -20.92 17.76 -3.72
CA PRO A 28 -21.54 18.72 -4.64
C PRO A 28 -21.55 18.24 -6.10
N ARG A 29 -20.62 17.35 -6.48
CA ARG A 29 -20.55 16.78 -7.83
C ARG A 29 -21.61 15.71 -8.09
N SER A 30 -22.17 15.11 -7.04
CA SER A 30 -23.15 14.04 -7.14
C SER A 30 -24.13 14.05 -5.97
N PRO A 31 -24.90 15.14 -5.76
CA PRO A 31 -25.81 15.25 -4.63
C PRO A 31 -26.98 14.25 -4.67
N TRP A 32 -27.24 13.63 -5.83
CA TRP A 32 -28.34 12.70 -6.07
C TRP A 32 -28.03 11.24 -5.69
N ARG A 33 -26.78 10.90 -5.34
CA ARG A 33 -26.41 9.53 -4.96
C ARG A 33 -25.38 9.50 -3.81
N PRO A 34 -25.33 8.41 -3.03
CA PRO A 34 -24.23 8.15 -2.10
C PRO A 34 -22.88 8.11 -2.83
N GLN A 35 -21.79 8.42 -2.11
CA GLN A 35 -20.43 8.26 -2.61
C GLN A 35 -19.95 6.82 -2.40
N PHE A 36 -19.38 6.21 -3.43
CA PHE A 36 -18.83 4.86 -3.37
C PHE A 36 -17.34 4.91 -2.97
N ILE A 37 -17.02 4.20 -1.89
CA ILE A 37 -15.68 3.90 -1.40
C ILE A 37 -14.79 3.42 -2.54
N PHE A 38 -13.58 3.98 -2.60
CA PHE A 38 -12.61 3.92 -3.68
C PHE A 38 -13.10 4.48 -5.02
N GLN A 39 -14.23 4.02 -5.54
CA GLN A 39 -14.69 4.36 -6.90
C GLN A 39 -14.87 5.86 -7.12
N ASP A 40 -15.40 6.57 -6.12
CA ASP A 40 -15.60 8.02 -6.16
C ASP A 40 -14.47 8.80 -5.43
N SER A 41 -13.38 8.11 -5.04
CA SER A 41 -12.20 8.75 -4.44
C SER A 41 -11.18 9.15 -5.50
N PRO A 42 -10.43 10.25 -5.28
CA PRO A 42 -9.26 10.59 -6.10
C PRO A 42 -8.17 9.49 -6.13
N THR A 43 -8.23 8.49 -5.25
CA THR A 43 -7.33 7.33 -5.32
C THR A 43 -7.64 6.38 -6.46
N CYS A 44 -8.88 6.34 -6.95
CA CYS A 44 -9.24 5.55 -8.11
C CYS A 44 -8.47 6.02 -9.34
N MET A 45 -7.78 5.11 -10.03
CA MET A 45 -7.08 5.44 -11.27
C MET A 45 -8.03 5.97 -12.36
N ASN A 46 -9.32 5.64 -12.26
CA ASN A 46 -10.36 6.03 -13.20
C ASN A 46 -11.17 7.26 -12.74
N TYR A 47 -10.80 7.93 -11.65
CA TYR A 47 -11.56 9.05 -11.06
C TYR A 47 -11.84 10.16 -12.09
N ASP A 48 -10.83 10.58 -12.85
CA ASP A 48 -10.96 11.64 -13.87
C ASP A 48 -11.32 11.10 -15.28
N SER A 49 -11.37 9.78 -15.48
CA SER A 49 -11.47 9.13 -16.80
C SER A 49 -12.75 8.33 -16.98
N MET A 50 -13.91 8.94 -16.69
CA MET A 50 -15.21 8.24 -16.79
C MET A 50 -15.59 7.82 -18.22
N ALA A 51 -15.11 8.55 -19.25
CA ALA A 51 -15.48 8.29 -20.64
C ALA A 51 -14.76 7.08 -21.26
N ASN A 52 -13.57 6.76 -20.77
CA ASN A 52 -12.77 5.62 -21.23
C ASN A 52 -11.95 5.05 -20.06
N PRO A 53 -12.60 4.32 -19.13
CA PRO A 53 -11.92 3.82 -17.94
C PRO A 53 -10.93 2.71 -18.31
N ALA A 54 -9.75 2.76 -17.69
CA ALA A 54 -8.81 1.65 -17.73
C ALA A 54 -9.37 0.43 -16.97
N PRO A 55 -8.97 -0.79 -17.33
CA PRO A 55 -9.46 -1.99 -16.64
C PRO A 55 -8.96 -2.02 -15.19
N CYS A 56 -9.86 -2.31 -14.25
CA CYS A 56 -9.52 -2.40 -12.82
C CYS A 56 -8.49 -3.51 -12.51
N SER A 57 -8.24 -4.43 -13.44
CA SER A 57 -7.17 -5.43 -13.34
C SER A 57 -5.77 -4.81 -13.27
N GLU A 58 -5.61 -3.57 -13.72
CA GLU A 58 -4.35 -2.82 -13.69
C GLU A 58 -4.22 -1.95 -12.43
N CYS A 59 -5.28 -1.83 -11.61
CA CYS A 59 -5.29 -1.01 -10.42
C CYS A 59 -4.52 -1.67 -9.26
N LEU A 60 -3.75 -0.89 -8.51
CA LEU A 60 -3.02 -1.37 -7.33
C LEU A 60 -3.93 -1.94 -6.24
N LEU A 61 -5.20 -1.51 -6.18
CA LEU A 61 -6.15 -1.97 -5.16
C LEU A 61 -6.56 -3.43 -5.35
N LEU A 62 -6.34 -4.01 -6.53
CA LEU A 62 -6.67 -5.40 -6.83
C LEU A 62 -5.96 -6.38 -5.88
N GLN A 63 -4.79 -6.02 -5.34
CA GLN A 63 -4.06 -6.86 -4.38
C GLN A 63 -4.81 -7.09 -3.06
N PHE A 64 -5.79 -6.24 -2.73
CA PHE A 64 -6.64 -6.38 -1.55
C PHE A 64 -7.96 -7.11 -1.84
N VAL A 65 -8.25 -7.38 -3.11
CA VAL A 65 -9.46 -8.08 -3.54
C VAL A 65 -9.19 -9.59 -3.51
N PRO A 66 -10.10 -10.41 -2.94
CA PRO A 66 -10.01 -11.85 -3.06
C PRO A 66 -9.96 -12.30 -4.52
N SER A 67 -9.12 -13.28 -4.84
CA SER A 67 -8.91 -13.75 -6.22
C SER A 67 -10.21 -14.18 -6.92
N ALA A 68 -11.15 -14.76 -6.17
CA ALA A 68 -12.47 -15.16 -6.66
C ALA A 68 -13.30 -13.99 -7.21
N SER A 69 -13.01 -12.76 -6.77
CA SER A 69 -13.76 -11.54 -7.16
C SER A 69 -12.98 -10.64 -8.12
N HIS A 70 -11.83 -11.07 -8.65
CA HIS A 70 -11.04 -10.27 -9.61
C HIS A 70 -11.76 -10.05 -10.94
N GLY A 71 -12.64 -10.98 -11.33
CA GLY A 71 -13.44 -10.89 -12.57
C GLY A 71 -14.72 -10.07 -12.45
N GLU A 72 -15.03 -9.55 -11.25
CA GLU A 72 -16.22 -8.73 -11.03
C GLU A 72 -16.13 -7.39 -11.75
N LYS A 73 -17.29 -6.78 -12.06
CA LYS A 73 -17.32 -5.49 -12.77
C LYS A 73 -16.62 -4.37 -12.02
N ILE A 74 -16.69 -4.38 -10.69
CA ILE A 74 -16.05 -3.41 -9.81
C ILE A 74 -15.34 -4.19 -8.69
N PRO A 75 -14.13 -4.74 -8.95
CA PRO A 75 -13.46 -5.66 -8.02
C PRO A 75 -13.19 -5.04 -6.65
N CYS A 76 -12.87 -3.74 -6.60
CA CYS A 76 -12.55 -3.05 -5.34
C CYS A 76 -13.71 -3.02 -4.33
N ARG A 77 -14.97 -3.28 -4.73
CA ARG A 77 -16.08 -3.41 -3.77
C ARG A 77 -16.04 -4.72 -2.98
N HIS A 78 -15.25 -5.69 -3.42
CA HIS A 78 -15.12 -7.00 -2.77
C HIS A 78 -13.91 -7.07 -1.82
N ILE A 79 -13.25 -5.94 -1.54
CA ILE A 79 -12.21 -5.87 -0.51
C ILE A 79 -12.83 -6.24 0.83
N LEU A 80 -12.20 -7.19 1.53
CA LEU A 80 -12.61 -7.64 2.86
C LEU A 80 -12.13 -6.62 3.89
N LEU A 81 -13.08 -6.06 4.66
CA LEU A 81 -12.80 -5.02 5.63
C LEU A 81 -12.49 -5.56 7.02
N ASN A 82 -12.93 -6.78 7.34
CA ASN A 82 -12.75 -7.38 8.66
C ASN A 82 -12.68 -8.91 8.63
N GLN A 83 -12.45 -9.50 9.81
CA GLN A 83 -12.30 -10.95 10.01
C GLN A 83 -13.61 -11.72 9.84
N ALA A 84 -14.78 -11.05 9.87
CA ALA A 84 -16.07 -11.66 9.59
C ALA A 84 -16.30 -11.89 8.09
N GLY A 85 -15.39 -11.40 7.24
CA GLY A 85 -15.48 -11.53 5.79
C GLY A 85 -16.42 -10.51 5.16
N GLU A 86 -16.79 -9.46 5.88
CA GLU A 86 -17.62 -8.38 5.32
C GLU A 86 -16.80 -7.57 4.31
N THR A 87 -17.46 -7.18 3.22
CA THR A 87 -16.89 -6.42 2.12
C THR A 87 -17.54 -5.06 1.99
N ILE A 88 -16.93 -4.14 1.25
CA ILE A 88 -17.57 -2.86 0.92
C ILE A 88 -18.96 -3.09 0.29
N GLU A 89 -19.08 -4.07 -0.62
CA GLU A 89 -20.35 -4.46 -1.24
C GLU A 89 -21.39 -4.96 -0.23
N SER A 90 -21.00 -5.74 0.79
CA SER A 90 -21.97 -6.18 1.80
C SER A 90 -22.49 -5.01 2.62
N PHE A 91 -21.63 -4.06 2.99
CA PHE A 91 -22.07 -2.83 3.66
C PHE A 91 -23.00 -1.97 2.80
N TYR A 92 -22.81 -1.91 1.48
CA TYR A 92 -23.79 -1.23 0.61
C TYR A 92 -25.18 -1.86 0.59
N ARG A 93 -25.26 -3.17 0.84
CA ARG A 93 -26.54 -3.89 0.82
C ARG A 93 -27.27 -3.83 2.16
N THR A 94 -26.53 -3.89 3.27
CA THR A 94 -27.13 -4.14 4.59
C THR A 94 -26.72 -3.13 5.66
N GLY A 95 -25.70 -2.31 5.42
CA GLY A 95 -25.16 -1.38 6.40
C GLY A 95 -25.55 0.07 6.14
N THR A 96 -25.21 0.93 7.09
CA THR A 96 -25.31 2.39 6.96
C THR A 96 -23.98 3.01 6.54
N GLN A 97 -24.02 4.21 5.97
CA GLN A 97 -22.81 4.94 5.57
C GLN A 97 -21.83 5.15 6.75
N PRO A 98 -22.26 5.58 7.95
CA PRO A 98 -21.33 5.75 9.08
C PRO A 98 -20.69 4.44 9.54
N GLU A 99 -21.43 3.33 9.51
CA GLU A 99 -20.88 2.00 9.85
C GLU A 99 -19.80 1.59 8.83
N LEU A 100 -20.10 1.75 7.53
CA LEU A 100 -19.12 1.49 6.47
C LEU A 100 -17.87 2.35 6.65
N GLU A 101 -18.02 3.65 6.86
CA GLU A 101 -16.88 4.56 7.05
C GLU A 101 -16.04 4.21 8.29
N ALA A 102 -16.67 3.80 9.40
CA ALA A 102 -15.97 3.40 10.61
C ALA A 102 -15.16 2.10 10.41
N VAL A 103 -15.78 1.08 9.81
CA VAL A 103 -15.13 -0.20 9.52
C VAL A 103 -14.03 -0.03 8.48
N TYR A 104 -14.30 0.74 7.43
CA TYR A 104 -13.34 1.07 6.38
C TYR A 104 -12.13 1.86 6.90
N GLY A 105 -12.34 2.87 7.76
CA GLY A 105 -11.25 3.61 8.39
C GLY A 105 -10.40 2.73 9.31
N SER A 106 -11.01 1.76 9.99
CA SER A 106 -10.29 0.77 10.79
C SER A 106 -9.46 -0.17 9.93
N TRP A 107 -10.00 -0.60 8.79
CA TRP A 107 -9.30 -1.41 7.79
C TRP A 107 -8.12 -0.67 7.17
N LEU A 108 -8.28 0.62 6.82
CA LEU A 108 -7.21 1.46 6.27
C LEU A 108 -6.03 1.56 7.26
N ARG A 109 -6.30 1.88 8.52
CA ARG A 109 -5.25 1.97 9.57
C ARG A 109 -4.49 0.66 9.74
N GLN A 110 -5.20 -0.46 9.81
CA GLN A 110 -4.59 -1.79 9.93
C GLN A 110 -3.74 -2.14 8.70
N SER A 111 -4.26 -1.85 7.51
CA SER A 111 -3.56 -2.13 6.25
C SER A 111 -2.30 -1.29 6.09
N ILE A 112 -2.36 0.00 6.43
CA ILE A 112 -1.21 0.91 6.47
C ILE A 112 -0.16 0.39 7.47
N GLN A 113 -0.56 0.08 8.70
CA GLN A 113 0.36 -0.42 9.73
C GLN A 113 1.06 -1.72 9.28
N LYS A 114 0.32 -2.64 8.66
CA LYS A 114 0.88 -3.88 8.11
C LYS A 114 1.93 -3.59 7.03
N LEU A 115 1.61 -2.73 6.07
CA LEU A 115 2.54 -2.36 4.98
C LEU A 115 3.79 -1.64 5.51
N GLU A 116 3.65 -0.79 6.53
CA GLU A 116 4.77 -0.12 7.19
C GLU A 116 5.71 -1.12 7.87
N LEU A 117 5.15 -2.12 8.58
CA LEU A 117 5.92 -3.18 9.21
C LEU A 117 6.66 -4.03 8.18
N GLU A 118 5.96 -4.48 7.13
CA GLU A 118 6.55 -5.25 6.03
C GLU A 118 7.74 -4.51 5.38
N ARG A 119 7.62 -3.19 5.19
CA ARG A 119 8.72 -2.35 4.65
C ARG A 119 9.87 -2.19 5.64
N ALA A 120 9.58 -2.06 6.93
CA ALA A 120 10.61 -1.95 7.96
C ALA A 120 11.43 -3.24 8.08
N GLU A 121 10.78 -4.40 7.95
CA GLU A 121 11.43 -5.72 7.95
C GLU A 121 12.21 -5.99 6.67
N ALA A 122 11.70 -5.56 5.51
CA ALA A 122 12.37 -5.71 4.22
C ALA A 122 13.60 -4.78 4.06
N ARG A 123 13.68 -3.68 4.82
CA ARG A 123 14.85 -2.79 4.78
C ARG A 123 16.02 -3.48 5.47
N PRO A 124 17.14 -3.78 4.76
CA PRO A 124 18.28 -4.43 5.38
C PRO A 124 18.77 -3.58 6.55
N ARG A 125 18.76 -4.15 7.76
CA ARG A 125 19.42 -3.50 8.90
C ARG A 125 20.90 -3.46 8.58
N CYS A 126 21.44 -2.27 8.32
CA CYS A 126 22.88 -2.07 8.36
C CYS A 126 23.32 -2.31 9.82
N VAL A 127 23.85 -3.49 10.10
CA VAL A 127 24.43 -3.82 11.40
C VAL A 127 25.91 -3.49 11.28
N CYS A 128 26.32 -2.34 11.82
CA CYS A 128 27.72 -2.08 12.10
C CYS A 128 28.14 -3.05 13.22
N GLN A 129 28.81 -4.15 12.87
CA GLN A 129 29.37 -5.05 13.88
C GLN A 129 30.59 -4.37 14.52
N PRO A 130 30.68 -4.27 15.86
CA PRO A 130 31.89 -3.79 16.50
C PRO A 130 32.98 -4.87 16.37
N GLU A 131 34.03 -4.54 15.63
CA GLU A 131 35.22 -5.36 15.49
C GLU A 131 35.85 -5.67 16.86
N ALA A 132 35.97 -6.96 17.15
CA ALA A 132 36.53 -7.48 18.38
C ALA A 132 38.00 -7.07 18.49
N LYS A 133 38.33 -6.28 19.51
CA LYS A 133 39.71 -5.99 19.87
C LYS A 133 40.36 -7.28 20.36
N SER A 134 41.21 -7.88 19.53
CA SER A 134 42.21 -8.82 20.01
C SER A 134 43.50 -8.04 20.25
N ASP A 135 43.76 -7.72 21.52
CA ASP A 135 45.10 -7.45 22.01
C ASP A 135 46.01 -8.62 21.62
N LEU A 136 47.04 -8.38 20.81
CA LEU A 136 48.33 -9.09 20.84
C LEU A 136 49.30 -8.46 19.85
N ALA A 137 50.55 -8.38 20.30
CA ALA A 137 51.63 -7.56 19.79
C ALA A 137 52.10 -7.94 18.38
N GLY A 138 52.52 -6.90 17.65
CA GLY A 138 53.55 -6.84 16.60
C GLY A 138 53.75 -8.04 15.68
N ASP A 139 53.44 -7.85 14.39
CA ASP A 139 54.42 -8.10 13.32
C ASP A 139 53.97 -7.42 12.01
N ALA A 140 54.92 -6.87 11.27
CA ALA A 140 54.68 -6.19 10.01
C ALA A 140 54.37 -7.20 8.91
N THR A 141 53.09 -7.40 8.58
CA THR A 141 52.70 -8.23 7.43
C THR A 141 51.93 -7.42 6.39
N ARG A 142 52.57 -7.22 5.23
CA ARG A 142 51.98 -6.73 3.98
C ARG A 142 50.64 -7.40 3.70
N HIS A 143 49.56 -6.62 3.66
CA HIS A 143 48.27 -7.11 3.22
C HIS A 143 48.22 -7.12 1.69
N HIS A 144 48.16 -8.32 1.12
CA HIS A 144 47.87 -8.55 -0.28
C HIS A 144 46.34 -8.73 -0.41
N CYS A 145 45.64 -7.69 -0.86
CA CYS A 145 44.23 -7.83 -1.25
C CYS A 145 44.16 -8.60 -2.58
N HIS A 146 43.66 -9.84 -2.54
CA HIS A 146 43.15 -10.49 -3.74
C HIS A 146 41.78 -9.89 -4.08
N SER A 147 41.77 -8.97 -5.05
CA SER A 147 40.56 -8.56 -5.74
C SER A 147 39.96 -9.75 -6.49
N GLY A 148 39.00 -10.41 -5.84
CA GLY A 148 38.02 -11.27 -6.50
C GLY A 148 37.06 -10.40 -7.31
N LYS A 149 37.17 -10.52 -8.64
CA LYS A 149 36.46 -9.76 -9.65
C LYS A 149 34.95 -10.13 -9.70
N ASN A 150 34.10 -9.12 -9.81
CA ASN A 150 32.71 -9.10 -10.32
C ASN A 150 31.54 -9.59 -9.42
N ARG A 151 30.91 -8.64 -8.72
CA ARG A 151 29.68 -7.95 -9.17
C ARG A 151 29.39 -6.79 -8.22
N GLY A 152 29.35 -5.57 -8.77
CA GLY A 152 29.15 -4.33 -8.02
C GLY A 152 27.80 -4.28 -7.33
N HIS A 153 27.83 -4.26 -6.01
CA HIS A 153 26.86 -3.53 -5.21
C HIS A 153 27.65 -2.36 -4.63
N GLU A 154 27.66 -1.25 -5.35
CA GLU A 154 28.14 0.02 -4.81
C GLU A 154 27.14 0.46 -3.74
N CYS A 155 27.55 0.28 -2.49
CA CYS A 155 26.96 0.98 -1.35
C CYS A 155 27.32 2.47 -1.47
N HIS A 156 26.61 3.20 -2.32
CA HIS A 156 26.66 4.65 -2.39
C HIS A 156 25.21 5.14 -2.34
N ASP A 157 24.77 5.48 -1.13
CA ASP A 157 23.91 6.64 -0.83
C ASP A 157 23.38 6.49 0.61
N CYS A 158 24.27 6.77 1.56
CA CYS A 158 23.89 7.29 2.87
C CYS A 158 24.31 8.78 2.90
N LEU A 159 23.42 9.67 2.45
CA LEU A 159 23.43 11.09 2.78
C LEU A 159 22.02 11.51 3.16
#